data_AF-A0A1S0TJZ0-F1
#
_entry.id   AF-A0A1S0TJZ0-F1
#
_cell.length_a   1.000
_cell.length_b   1.000
_cell.length_c   1.000
_cell.angle_alpha   90.00
_cell.angle_beta   90.00
_cell.angle_gamma   90.00
#
_symmetry.space_group_name_H-M   'P 1'
#
loop_
_entity.id
_entity.type
_entity.pdbx_description
1 polymer ?
#
loop_
_entity_poly.entity_id
_entity_poly.type
_entity_poly.pdbx_seq_one_letter_code
_entity_poly.pdbx_strand_id
1 'polypeptide(L)'
;MSSNRDLTRNRSSSLNLSAIQLLLVRKTWSHARSQGALEPAMSIFRNSFYKCGEIRSLIMDGPKNVGYERLKKHAKSFTDIMDRLIIGLETKETVIEELRKAGRAHACLFRDTCNKFDNKSRLNVCPFRLAHFDHFASAMIERTLEWGEKKDRNKTSQTGWTKIVLFVVEQLREGYQEAIREERRARQQKITEYRIRSTF
;
A
#
# COMPACT_ATOMS: atom_id res chain seq x y z
N MET A 1 18.11 -8.66 -25.62
CA MET A 1 18.46 -7.43 -24.87
C MET A 1 17.63 -7.37 -23.58
N SER A 2 18.07 -8.03 -22.50
CA SER A 2 17.30 -8.14 -21.23
C SER A 2 18.00 -7.51 -20.02
N SER A 3 19.19 -6.92 -20.17
CA SER A 3 20.07 -6.59 -19.04
C SER A 3 19.64 -5.34 -18.23
N ASN A 4 18.97 -4.35 -18.84
CA ASN A 4 18.67 -3.08 -18.17
C ASN A 4 17.41 -3.08 -17.28
N ARG A 5 16.50 -4.05 -17.43
CA ARG A 5 15.30 -4.15 -16.56
C ARG A 5 15.60 -4.84 -15.24
N ASP A 6 16.58 -5.75 -15.21
CA ASP A 6 16.94 -6.46 -13.98
C ASP A 6 17.79 -5.59 -13.03
N LEU A 7 18.61 -4.69 -13.55
CA LEU A 7 19.41 -3.76 -12.74
C LEU A 7 18.56 -2.72 -11.97
N THR A 8 17.46 -2.24 -12.57
CA THR A 8 16.53 -1.32 -11.90
C THR A 8 15.61 -2.06 -10.93
N ARG A 9 15.18 -3.27 -11.27
CA ARG A 9 14.37 -4.16 -10.42
C ARG A 9 15.12 -4.61 -9.15
N ASN A 10 16.44 -4.78 -9.22
CA ASN A 10 17.28 -5.15 -8.06
C ASN A 10 17.57 -3.99 -7.09
N ARG A 11 17.53 -2.73 -7.56
CA ARG A 11 17.74 -1.57 -6.67
C ARG A 11 16.50 -1.26 -5.82
N SER A 12 15.30 -1.48 -6.37
CA SER A 12 14.02 -1.17 -5.70
C SER A 12 13.59 -2.18 -4.64
N SER A 13 14.24 -3.34 -4.58
CA SER A 13 13.90 -4.46 -3.69
C SER A 13 14.74 -4.53 -2.40
N SER A 14 15.80 -3.71 -2.27
CA SER A 14 16.68 -3.73 -1.10
C SER A 14 16.43 -2.57 -0.13
N LEU A 15 15.78 -2.85 1.00
CA LEU A 15 15.69 -1.92 2.12
C LEU A 15 17.02 -1.92 2.89
N ASN A 16 17.79 -0.82 2.74
CA ASN A 16 19.10 -0.62 3.36
C ASN A 16 19.07 0.51 4.41
N LEU A 17 19.06 0.12 5.68
CA LEU A 17 19.13 1.02 6.83
C LEU A 17 20.48 0.85 7.53
N SER A 18 21.11 1.94 7.95
CA SER A 18 22.25 1.84 8.88
C SER A 18 21.76 1.32 10.24
N ALA A 19 22.68 0.79 11.06
CA ALA A 19 22.34 0.30 12.40
C ALA A 19 21.66 1.37 13.27
N ILE A 20 22.13 2.62 13.18
CA ILE A 20 21.54 3.77 13.89
C ILE A 20 20.13 4.10 13.34
N GLN A 21 19.94 4.06 12.02
CA GLN A 21 18.61 4.26 11.42
C GLN A 21 17.63 3.20 11.91
N LEU A 22 18.04 1.93 11.92
CA LEU A 22 17.20 0.82 12.38
C LEU A 22 16.84 0.96 13.87
N LEU A 23 17.81 1.31 14.72
CA LEU A 23 17.59 1.52 16.15
C LEU A 23 16.57 2.64 16.41
N LEU A 24 16.74 3.79 15.74
CA LEU A 24 15.83 4.92 15.91
C LEU A 24 14.43 4.64 15.34
N VAL A 25 14.32 3.96 14.20
CA VAL A 25 13.03 3.51 13.65
C VAL A 25 12.32 2.60 14.65
N ARG A 26 12.99 1.57 15.18
CA ARG A 26 12.39 0.66 16.16
C ARG A 26 11.91 1.39 17.42
N LYS A 27 12.72 2.32 17.92
CA LYS A 27 12.37 3.13 19.09
C LYS A 27 11.14 4.01 18.85
N THR A 28 11.14 4.75 17.74
CA THR A 28 10.03 5.64 17.38
C THR A 28 8.76 4.87 17.02
N TRP A 29 8.88 3.70 16.38
CA TRP A 29 7.77 2.79 16.10
C TRP A 29 7.13 2.28 17.40
N SER A 30 7.93 1.80 18.36
CA SER A 30 7.43 1.35 19.66
C SER A 30 6.65 2.44 20.39
N HIS A 31 7.18 3.67 20.39
CA HIS A 31 6.46 4.83 20.92
C HIS A 31 5.15 5.12 20.17
N ALA A 32 5.10 4.95 18.85
CA ALA A 32 3.87 5.14 18.09
C ALA A 32 2.84 4.05 18.40
N ARG A 33 3.28 2.80 18.56
CA ARG A 33 2.44 1.63 18.91
C ARG A 33 1.85 1.74 20.30
N SER A 34 2.49 2.42 21.25
CA SER A 34 1.96 2.57 22.62
C SER A 34 0.68 3.42 22.69
N GLN A 35 0.30 4.11 21.62
CA GLN A 35 -0.93 4.92 21.54
C GLN A 35 -2.20 4.06 21.41
N GLY A 36 -2.08 2.78 21.05
CA GLY A 36 -3.21 1.87 20.99
C GLY A 36 -3.00 0.69 20.06
N ALA A 37 -3.86 -0.34 20.19
CA ALA A 37 -3.71 -1.61 19.49
C ALA A 37 -3.61 -1.47 17.96
N LEU A 38 -4.31 -0.49 17.36
CA LEU A 38 -4.31 -0.21 15.92
C LEU A 38 -3.55 1.07 15.54
N GLU A 39 -2.90 1.72 16.50
CA GLU A 39 -2.03 2.87 16.20
C GLU A 39 -0.60 2.40 15.94
N PRO A 40 0.17 3.09 15.08
CA PRO A 40 -0.17 4.33 14.38
C PRO A 40 -0.94 4.12 13.06
N ALA A 41 -1.29 2.89 12.68
CA ALA A 41 -1.92 2.61 11.40
C ALA A 41 -3.23 3.39 11.20
N MET A 42 -4.07 3.46 12.24
CA MET A 42 -5.33 4.19 12.19
C MET A 42 -5.13 5.69 11.92
N SER A 43 -4.18 6.34 12.62
CA SER A 43 -3.87 7.75 12.37
C SER A 43 -3.23 8.00 11.00
N ILE A 44 -2.44 7.05 10.46
CA ILE A 44 -1.91 7.13 9.08
C ILE A 44 -3.05 7.12 8.06
N PHE A 45 -3.99 6.17 8.14
CA PHE A 45 -5.13 6.11 7.23
C PHE A 45 -6.04 7.34 7.35
N ARG A 46 -6.24 7.86 8.56
CA ARG A 46 -6.99 9.11 8.73
C ARG A 46 -6.26 10.29 8.09
N ASN A 47 -4.94 10.37 8.21
CA ASN A 47 -4.17 11.42 7.55
C ASN A 47 -4.25 11.31 6.01
N SER A 48 -4.25 10.10 5.46
CA SER A 48 -4.41 9.91 4.01
C SER A 48 -5.80 10.34 3.49
N PHE A 49 -6.84 10.25 4.33
CA PHE A 49 -8.17 10.81 4.00
C PHE A 49 -8.17 12.33 3.86
N TYR A 50 -7.37 13.03 4.66
CA TYR A 50 -7.19 14.49 4.51
C TYR A 50 -6.36 14.83 3.28
N LYS A 51 -5.35 14.01 2.95
CA LYS A 51 -4.53 14.20 1.74
C LYS A 51 -5.31 13.96 0.45
N CYS A 52 -6.20 12.97 0.44
CA CYS A 52 -6.99 12.60 -0.73
C CYS A 52 -8.36 12.08 -0.30
N GLY A 53 -9.40 12.88 -0.56
CA GLY A 53 -10.79 12.53 -0.24
C GLY A 53 -11.26 11.24 -0.93
N GLU A 54 -10.68 10.87 -2.08
CA GLU A 54 -10.99 9.62 -2.77
C GLU A 54 -10.59 8.38 -1.96
N ILE A 55 -9.48 8.43 -1.22
CA ILE A 55 -9.06 7.34 -0.33
C ILE A 55 -10.12 7.12 0.76
N ARG A 56 -10.67 8.21 1.31
CA ARG A 56 -11.78 8.13 2.27
C ARG A 56 -13.01 7.48 1.62
N SER A 57 -13.40 7.95 0.44
CA SER A 57 -14.56 7.40 -0.27
C SER A 57 -14.41 5.91 -0.54
N LEU A 58 -13.23 5.45 -0.94
CA LEU A 58 -12.93 4.04 -1.19
C LEU A 58 -12.96 3.19 0.09
N ILE A 59 -12.32 3.65 1.18
CA ILE A 59 -12.30 2.89 2.44
C ILE A 59 -13.67 2.90 3.13
N MET A 60 -14.40 4.00 3.05
CA MET A 60 -15.67 4.18 3.75
C MET A 60 -16.89 3.82 2.90
N ASP A 61 -16.71 3.32 1.66
CA ASP A 61 -17.81 2.95 0.78
C ASP A 61 -18.76 1.92 1.43
N GLY A 62 -20.07 2.12 1.21
CA GLY A 62 -21.14 1.32 1.78
C GLY A 62 -21.69 1.85 3.11
N PRO A 63 -22.48 1.04 3.83
CA PRO A 63 -23.03 1.42 5.13
C PRO A 63 -21.93 1.77 6.14
N LYS A 64 -22.21 2.71 7.05
CA LYS A 64 -21.24 3.25 8.02
C LYS A 64 -20.41 2.15 8.70
N ASN A 65 -21.06 1.14 9.27
CA ASN A 65 -20.38 0.04 9.98
C ASN A 65 -19.44 -0.76 9.07
N VAL A 66 -19.81 -0.96 7.79
CA VAL A 66 -18.99 -1.69 6.82
C VAL A 66 -17.71 -0.93 6.50
N GLY A 67 -17.80 0.39 6.29
CA GLY A 67 -16.63 1.24 6.06
C GLY A 67 -15.67 1.25 7.26
N TYR A 68 -16.19 1.37 8.49
CA TYR A 68 -15.36 1.32 9.70
C TYR A 68 -14.68 -0.04 9.90
N GLU A 69 -15.37 -1.15 9.67
CA GLU A 69 -14.77 -2.49 9.74
C GLU A 69 -13.69 -2.69 8.65
N ARG A 70 -13.91 -2.15 7.44
CA ARG A 70 -12.88 -2.16 6.38
C ARG A 70 -11.63 -1.39 6.81
N LEU A 71 -11.79 -0.20 7.37
CA LEU A 71 -10.69 0.60 7.91
C LEU A 71 -9.96 -0.12 9.03
N LYS A 72 -10.70 -0.74 9.97
CA LYS A 72 -10.13 -1.52 11.08
C LYS A 72 -9.29 -2.69 10.57
N LYS A 73 -9.78 -3.43 9.57
CA LYS A 73 -9.04 -4.52 8.92
C LYS A 73 -7.78 -4.02 8.21
N HIS A 74 -7.84 -2.88 7.53
CA HIS A 74 -6.67 -2.26 6.90
C HIS A 74 -5.63 -1.86 7.94
N ALA A 75 -6.04 -1.18 9.01
CA ALA A 75 -5.15 -0.76 10.08
C ALA A 75 -4.48 -1.97 10.75
N LYS A 76 -5.23 -3.02 11.07
CA LYS A 76 -4.68 -4.26 11.64
C LYS A 76 -3.66 -4.92 10.70
N SER A 77 -4.05 -5.14 9.44
CA SER A 77 -3.17 -5.77 8.44
C SER A 77 -1.87 -4.98 8.25
N PHE A 78 -1.98 -3.66 8.13
CA PHE A 78 -0.83 -2.77 7.99
C PHE A 78 0.09 -2.83 9.22
N THR A 79 -0.48 -2.76 10.42
CA THR A 79 0.27 -2.93 11.68
C THR A 79 1.03 -4.26 11.71
N ASP A 80 0.36 -5.37 11.40
CA ASP A 80 0.96 -6.70 11.44
C ASP A 80 2.13 -6.83 10.44
N ILE A 81 2.01 -6.24 9.23
CA ILE A 81 3.08 -6.21 8.24
C ILE A 81 4.25 -5.33 8.71
N MET A 82 3.97 -4.13 9.23
CA MET A 82 4.99 -3.19 9.68
C MET A 82 5.74 -3.68 10.92
N ASP A 83 5.05 -4.31 11.87
CA ASP A 83 5.66 -4.93 13.06
C ASP A 83 6.69 -5.98 12.62
N ARG A 84 6.35 -6.83 11.65
CA ARG A 84 7.27 -7.84 11.10
C ARG A 84 8.46 -7.23 10.36
N LEU A 85 8.22 -6.18 9.55
CA LEU A 85 9.26 -5.46 8.83
C LEU A 85 10.27 -4.79 9.77
N ILE A 86 9.77 -4.12 10.82
CA ILE A 86 10.58 -3.27 11.69
C ILE A 86 11.28 -4.09 12.78
N ILE A 87 10.57 -5.04 13.39
CA ILE A 87 11.13 -5.88 14.45
C ILE A 87 12.08 -6.92 13.82
N GLY A 88 11.84 -7.32 12.56
CA GLY A 88 12.71 -8.25 11.83
C GLY A 88 12.51 -9.70 12.26
N LEU A 89 11.27 -10.09 12.57
CA LEU A 89 10.91 -11.44 13.00
C LEU A 89 10.75 -12.43 11.82
N GLU A 90 10.60 -11.92 10.60
CA GLU A 90 10.46 -12.72 9.38
C GLU A 90 11.54 -12.33 8.36
N THR A 91 11.78 -13.21 7.39
CA THR A 91 12.62 -12.90 6.23
C THR A 91 11.99 -11.75 5.44
N LYS A 92 12.82 -10.88 4.86
CA LYS A 92 12.34 -9.70 4.12
C LYS A 92 11.45 -10.11 2.94
N GLU A 93 11.72 -11.27 2.36
CA GLU A 93 11.02 -11.87 1.23
C GLU A 93 9.56 -12.15 1.57
N THR A 94 9.28 -12.67 2.77
CA THR A 94 7.90 -12.93 3.24
C THR A 94 7.12 -11.63 3.37
N VAL A 95 7.74 -10.59 3.94
CA VAL A 95 7.12 -9.27 4.08
C VAL A 95 6.88 -8.63 2.71
N ILE A 96 7.82 -8.75 1.77
CA ILE A 96 7.67 -8.28 0.39
C ILE A 96 6.47 -8.94 -0.28
N GLU A 97 6.32 -10.26 -0.15
CA GLU A 97 5.21 -10.97 -0.78
C GLU A 97 3.85 -10.56 -0.19
N GLU A 98 3.75 -10.39 1.14
CA GLU A 98 2.52 -9.91 1.77
C GLU A 98 2.17 -8.47 1.36
N LEU A 99 3.17 -7.59 1.18
CA LEU A 99 2.97 -6.26 0.63
C LEU A 99 2.49 -6.31 -0.82
N ARG A 100 3.11 -7.12 -1.68
CA ARG A 100 2.68 -7.27 -3.08
C ARG A 100 1.27 -7.86 -3.17
N LYS A 101 0.94 -8.85 -2.34
CA LYS A 101 -0.41 -9.42 -2.21
C LYS A 101 -1.43 -8.37 -1.80
N ALA A 102 -1.11 -7.53 -0.82
CA ALA A 102 -1.95 -6.40 -0.45
C ALA A 102 -2.13 -5.43 -1.63
N GLY A 103 -1.07 -5.13 -2.39
CA GLY A 103 -1.12 -4.34 -3.62
C GLY A 103 -2.06 -4.92 -4.68
N ARG A 104 -1.96 -6.22 -4.97
CA ARG A 104 -2.82 -6.95 -5.91
C ARG A 104 -4.30 -6.86 -5.52
N ALA A 105 -4.63 -6.94 -4.23
CA ALA A 105 -6.01 -6.84 -3.75
C ALA A 105 -6.68 -5.49 -4.11
N HIS A 106 -5.91 -4.42 -4.27
CA HIS A 106 -6.44 -3.10 -4.66
C HIS A 106 -6.75 -3.02 -6.17
N ALA A 107 -6.21 -3.91 -7.01
CA ALA A 107 -6.55 -3.99 -8.43
C ALA A 107 -8.00 -4.43 -8.65
N CYS A 108 -8.57 -5.26 -7.76
CA CYS A 108 -9.97 -5.68 -7.83
C CYS A 108 -10.96 -4.52 -7.73
N LEU A 109 -10.59 -3.42 -7.05
CA LEU A 109 -11.43 -2.22 -6.93
C LEU A 109 -11.53 -1.43 -8.24
N PHE A 110 -10.54 -1.56 -9.13
CA PHE A 110 -10.62 -1.03 -10.50
C PHE A 110 -11.76 -1.72 -11.26
N ARG A 111 -11.86 -3.05 -11.14
CA ARG A 111 -12.85 -3.88 -11.82
C ARG A 111 -14.28 -3.64 -11.33
N ASP A 112 -14.50 -3.64 -10.02
CA ASP A 112 -15.86 -3.51 -9.47
C ASP A 112 -16.44 -2.10 -9.71
N THR A 113 -15.57 -1.11 -9.94
CA THR A 113 -15.94 0.23 -10.40
C THR A 113 -16.31 0.23 -11.88
N CYS A 114 -15.54 -0.46 -12.74
CA CYS A 114 -15.81 -0.55 -14.18
C CYS A 114 -17.03 -1.42 -14.55
N ASN A 115 -17.29 -2.51 -13.84
CA ASN A 115 -18.41 -3.41 -14.14
C ASN A 115 -19.77 -2.89 -13.63
N LYS A 116 -19.80 -1.85 -12.78
CA LYS A 116 -21.04 -1.21 -12.33
C LYS A 116 -21.62 -0.21 -13.35
N PHE A 117 -20.93 0.04 -14.47
CA PHE A 117 -21.42 0.94 -15.51
C PHE A 117 -22.58 0.38 -16.35
N ASP A 118 -22.91 -0.91 -16.24
CA ASP A 118 -23.99 -1.55 -17.00
C ASP A 118 -25.41 -1.37 -16.41
N ASN A 119 -25.59 -0.57 -15.36
CA ASN A 119 -26.93 -0.20 -14.89
C ASN A 119 -26.97 1.21 -14.31
N LYS A 120 -27.22 2.19 -15.19
CA LYS A 120 -28.05 3.41 -15.02
C LYS A 120 -28.25 3.98 -13.60
N SER A 121 -27.22 4.03 -12.75
CA SER A 121 -27.18 4.79 -11.48
C SER A 121 -25.82 4.64 -10.80
N ARG A 122 -24.97 5.69 -10.87
CA ARG A 122 -24.15 6.25 -9.78
C ARG A 122 -22.96 7.02 -10.35
N LEU A 123 -23.19 8.32 -10.52
CA LEU A 123 -22.17 9.35 -10.50
C LEU A 123 -21.26 9.11 -9.26
N ASN A 124 -19.93 9.12 -9.46
CA ASN A 124 -18.89 9.26 -8.40
C ASN A 124 -18.31 8.02 -7.69
N VAL A 125 -17.96 6.92 -8.39
CA VAL A 125 -16.96 5.98 -7.83
C VAL A 125 -15.64 6.18 -8.57
N CYS A 126 -14.68 6.88 -7.94
CA CYS A 126 -13.34 7.00 -8.48
C CYS A 126 -12.60 5.66 -8.32
N PRO A 127 -12.08 5.06 -9.40
CA PRO A 127 -11.36 3.79 -9.30
C PRO A 127 -10.07 3.97 -8.51
N PHE A 128 -9.58 2.91 -7.86
CA PHE A 128 -8.26 2.92 -7.23
C PHE A 128 -7.17 3.18 -8.28
N ARG A 129 -6.19 4.04 -7.97
CA ARG A 129 -5.09 4.47 -8.85
C ARG A 129 -3.76 4.45 -8.10
N LEU A 130 -2.66 4.42 -8.85
CA LEU A 130 -1.31 4.51 -8.29
C LEU A 130 -1.10 5.74 -7.40
N ALA A 131 -1.69 6.88 -7.76
CA ALA A 131 -1.60 8.13 -6.99
C ALA A 131 -2.10 7.98 -5.54
N HIS A 132 -3.03 7.05 -5.26
CA HIS A 132 -3.48 6.81 -3.89
C HIS A 132 -2.36 6.26 -3.00
N PHE A 133 -1.45 5.46 -3.56
CA PHE A 133 -0.26 5.01 -2.82
C PHE A 133 0.70 6.16 -2.55
N ASP A 134 0.84 7.11 -3.47
CA ASP A 134 1.70 8.29 -3.28
C ASP A 134 1.14 9.22 -2.19
N HIS A 135 -0.18 9.44 -2.18
CA HIS A 135 -0.86 10.18 -1.11
C HIS A 135 -0.75 9.46 0.24
N PHE A 136 -0.87 8.12 0.26
CA PHE A 136 -0.65 7.32 1.47
C PHE A 136 0.80 7.43 1.97
N ALA A 137 1.78 7.39 1.07
CA ALA A 137 3.19 7.57 1.41
C ALA A 137 3.44 8.93 2.07
N SER A 138 2.92 10.01 1.47
CA SER A 138 3.01 11.36 2.02
C SER A 138 2.37 11.45 3.40
N ALA A 139 1.15 10.90 3.56
CA ALA A 139 0.46 10.88 4.84
C ALA A 139 1.26 10.14 5.92
N MET A 140 1.88 9.01 5.58
CA MET A 140 2.69 8.23 6.51
C MET A 140 3.98 8.96 6.91
N ILE A 141 4.70 9.55 5.95
CA ILE A 141 5.93 10.34 6.20
C ILE A 141 5.66 11.51 7.15
N GLU A 142 4.48 12.14 7.03
CA GLU A 142 4.09 13.21 7.95
C GLU A 142 3.83 12.68 9.36
N ARG A 143 3.14 11.54 9.49
CA ARG A 143 2.93 10.93 10.82
C ARG A 143 4.24 10.55 11.49
N THR A 144 5.26 10.14 10.73
CA THR A 144 6.55 9.72 11.31
C THR A 144 7.29 10.87 12.00
N LEU A 145 7.00 12.13 11.65
CA LEU A 145 7.57 13.32 12.30
C LEU A 145 7.08 13.51 13.75
N GLU A 146 5.97 12.88 14.12
CA GLU A 146 5.36 12.98 15.44
C GLU A 146 5.74 11.82 16.37
N TRP A 147 6.45 10.80 15.87
CA TRP A 147 6.75 9.59 16.63
C TRP A 147 8.05 9.71 17.44
N GLY A 148 8.06 9.11 18.63
CA GLY A 148 9.19 9.15 19.58
C GLY A 148 9.27 10.43 20.39
N GLU A 149 10.24 10.47 21.29
CA GLU A 149 10.56 11.67 22.08
C GLU A 149 11.21 12.75 21.19
N LYS A 150 11.21 14.01 21.66
CA LYS A 150 11.80 15.14 20.92
C LYS A 150 13.25 14.88 20.46
N LYS A 151 14.04 14.17 21.27
CA LYS A 151 15.45 13.82 20.96
C LYS A 151 15.59 12.78 19.83
N ASP A 152 14.59 11.93 19.67
CA ASP A 152 14.59 10.86 18.67
C ASP A 152 14.05 11.33 17.31
N ARG A 153 13.39 12.50 17.27
CA ARG A 153 12.87 13.15 16.05
C ARG A 153 13.97 13.98 15.39
N ASN A 154 14.81 13.33 14.60
CA ASN A 154 15.96 13.96 13.95
C ASN A 154 16.09 13.51 12.49
N LYS A 155 17.01 14.12 11.74
CA LYS A 155 17.24 13.81 10.32
C LYS A 155 17.55 12.33 10.09
N THR A 156 18.25 11.67 11.02
CA THR A 156 18.63 10.26 10.90
C THR A 156 17.42 9.34 11.01
N SER A 157 16.57 9.53 12.02
CA SER A 157 15.33 8.76 12.16
C SER A 157 14.37 9.04 11.00
N GLN A 158 14.22 10.30 10.58
CA GLN A 158 13.36 10.66 9.46
C GLN A 158 13.84 10.05 8.14
N THR A 159 15.16 10.03 7.88
CA THR A 159 15.71 9.36 6.68
C THR A 159 15.44 7.85 6.72
N GLY A 160 15.55 7.23 7.90
CA GLY A 160 15.19 5.83 8.09
C GLY A 160 13.72 5.56 7.76
N TRP A 161 12.81 6.39 8.29
CA TRP A 161 11.38 6.31 7.98
C TRP A 161 11.07 6.50 6.51
N THR A 162 11.60 7.54 5.86
CA THR A 162 11.39 7.77 4.42
C THR A 162 11.79 6.55 3.59
N LYS A 163 12.94 5.92 3.87
CA LYS A 163 13.36 4.69 3.18
C LYS A 163 12.35 3.55 3.36
N ILE A 164 11.86 3.34 4.58
CA ILE A 164 10.86 2.30 4.87
C ILE A 164 9.54 2.59 4.14
N VAL A 165 9.04 3.82 4.21
CA VAL A 165 7.77 4.18 3.55
C VAL A 165 7.87 3.99 2.04
N LEU A 166 8.96 4.47 1.42
CA LEU A 166 9.18 4.31 -0.02
C LEU A 166 9.28 2.83 -0.40
N PHE A 167 9.99 2.02 0.40
CA PHE A 167 10.07 0.58 0.19
C PHE A 167 8.69 -0.09 0.25
N VAL A 168 7.92 0.17 1.31
CA VAL A 168 6.57 -0.40 1.53
C VAL A 168 5.64 -0.04 0.38
N VAL A 169 5.60 1.24 0.02
CA VAL A 169 4.73 1.74 -1.04
C VAL A 169 5.16 1.21 -2.41
N GLU A 170 6.45 1.05 -2.67
CA GLU A 170 6.90 0.47 -3.93
C GLU A 170 6.48 -1.01 -4.04
N GLN A 171 6.56 -1.81 -2.97
CA GLN A 171 6.07 -3.19 -3.02
C GLN A 171 4.56 -3.27 -3.26
N LEU A 172 3.78 -2.38 -2.65
CA LEU A 172 2.33 -2.26 -2.91
C LEU A 172 2.05 -1.90 -4.37
N ARG A 173 2.80 -0.94 -4.93
CA ARG A 173 2.68 -0.49 -6.34
C ARG A 173 3.04 -1.60 -7.31
N GLU A 174 4.13 -2.32 -7.06
CA GLU A 174 4.55 -3.46 -7.88
C GLU A 174 3.46 -4.54 -7.94
N GLY A 175 2.92 -4.94 -6.79
CA GLY A 175 1.82 -5.90 -6.73
C GLY A 175 0.58 -5.41 -7.46
N TYR A 176 0.17 -4.15 -7.25
CA TYR A 176 -0.96 -3.55 -7.95
C TYR A 176 -0.77 -3.56 -9.48
N GLN A 177 0.39 -3.13 -9.97
CA GLN A 177 0.69 -3.07 -11.40
C GLN A 177 0.78 -4.47 -12.03
N GLU A 178 1.30 -5.45 -11.30
CA GLU A 178 1.33 -6.85 -11.73
C GLU A 178 -0.08 -7.38 -11.97
N ALA A 179 -0.99 -7.24 -11.01
CA ALA A 179 -2.38 -7.67 -11.17
C ALA A 179 -3.07 -6.99 -12.37
N ILE A 180 -2.87 -5.68 -12.55
CA ILE A 180 -3.44 -4.95 -13.70
C ILE A 180 -2.86 -5.47 -15.03
N ARG A 181 -1.56 -5.79 -15.09
CA ARG A 181 -0.92 -6.36 -16.28
C ARG A 181 -1.46 -7.76 -16.61
N GLU A 182 -1.61 -8.61 -15.61
CA GLU A 182 -2.15 -9.97 -15.76
C GLU A 182 -3.60 -9.94 -16.25
N GLU A 183 -4.42 -9.06 -15.68
CA GLU A 183 -5.81 -8.90 -16.10
C GLU A 183 -5.91 -8.46 -17.56
N ARG A 184 -5.08 -7.50 -17.99
CA ARG A 184 -5.06 -7.05 -19.39
C ARG A 184 -4.70 -8.19 -20.35
N ARG A 185 -3.72 -9.03 -19.99
CA ARG A 185 -3.32 -10.21 -20.79
C ARG A 185 -4.47 -11.22 -20.86
N ALA A 186 -5.11 -11.54 -19.74
CA ALA A 186 -6.24 -12.47 -19.69
C ALA A 186 -7.43 -11.99 -20.54
N ARG A 187 -7.72 -10.68 -20.54
CA ARG A 187 -8.77 -10.09 -21.40
C ARG A 187 -8.43 -10.22 -22.87
N GLN A 188 -7.19 -9.95 -23.27
CA GLN A 188 -6.74 -10.11 -24.65
C GLN A 188 -6.84 -11.56 -25.13
N GLN A 189 -6.45 -12.53 -24.28
CA GLN A 189 -6.58 -13.96 -24.59
C GLN A 189 -8.04 -14.36 -24.82
N LYS A 190 -8.97 -13.93 -23.95
CA LYS A 190 -10.41 -14.21 -24.13
C LYS A 190 -10.98 -13.62 -25.42
N ILE A 191 -10.59 -12.40 -25.79
CA ILE A 191 -11.03 -11.77 -27.04
C ILE A 191 -10.51 -12.55 -28.25
N THR A 192 -9.24 -12.97 -28.23
CA THR A 192 -8.65 -13.78 -29.28
C THR A 192 -9.34 -15.15 -29.39
N GLU A 193 -9.59 -15.82 -28.27
CA GLU A 193 -10.31 -17.10 -28.22
C GLU A 193 -11.74 -16.99 -28.76
N TYR A 194 -12.47 -15.94 -28.37
CA TYR A 194 -13.80 -15.67 -28.89
C TYR A 194 -13.78 -15.45 -30.40
N ARG A 195 -12.83 -14.64 -30.89
CA ARG A 195 -12.69 -14.36 -32.33
C ARG A 195 -12.41 -15.62 -33.13
N ILE A 196 -11.53 -16.51 -32.64
CA ILE A 196 -11.23 -17.80 -33.27
C ILE A 196 -12.47 -18.69 -33.30
N ARG A 197 -13.24 -18.77 -32.20
CA ARG A 197 -14.48 -19.56 -32.13
C ARG A 197 -15.59 -19.03 -33.01
N SER A 198 -15.63 -17.73 -33.28
CA SER A 198 -16.65 -17.11 -34.16
C SER A 198 -16.33 -17.19 -35.66
N THR A 199 -15.14 -17.68 -36.02
CA THR A 199 -14.69 -17.86 -37.42
C THR A 199 -14.83 -19.29 -37.93
N PHE A 200 -15.31 -20.21 -37.09
CA PHE A 200 -15.69 -21.59 -37.42
C PHE A 200 -17.16 -21.80 -37.06
#